data_AF-A0A2P4SGF3-F1
#
_entry.id   AF-A0A2P4SGF3-F1
#
_cell.length_a   1.000
_cell.length_b   1.000
_cell.length_c   1.000
_cell.angle_alpha   90.00
_cell.angle_beta   90.00
_cell.angle_gamma   90.00
#
_symmetry.space_group_name_H-M   'P 1'
#
loop_
_entity.id
_entity.type
_entity.pdbx_description
1 polymer ?
#
loop_
_entity_poly.entity_id
_entity_poly.type
_entity_poly.pdbx_seq_one_letter_code
_entity_poly.pdbx_strand_id
1 'polypeptide(L)'
;YLHPEGLPSDYTITFLFRILPDTPQEPFALWEILNEQYEPLVGVILDNGGKTLTFFNYDYKGDFQTVTFEGPEIRKIFYGSFHKLHVVISKTTAKIIIDCKEAGEKTINAAGNISSDGIEVLGRMVRSRGPRDNSAPVDLVAEGELPGW
;
A
#
# COMPACT_ATOMS: atom_id res chain seq x y z
N TYR A 1 12.03 7.97 -14.78
CA TYR A 1 12.14 7.25 -13.51
C TYR A 1 11.38 8.03 -12.45
N LEU A 2 10.46 7.37 -11.74
CA LEU A 2 9.62 8.02 -10.72
C LEU A 2 10.40 8.24 -9.41
N HIS A 3 11.28 7.31 -9.07
CA HIS A 3 12.15 7.36 -7.89
C HIS A 3 13.63 7.14 -8.29
N PRO A 4 14.31 8.17 -8.83
CA PRO A 4 15.69 8.02 -9.32
C PRO A 4 16.71 7.71 -8.21
N GLU A 5 16.44 8.13 -6.98
CA GLU A 5 17.28 7.87 -5.80
C GLU A 5 16.67 6.80 -4.88
N GLY A 6 15.61 6.12 -5.34
CA GLY A 6 14.78 5.25 -4.51
C GLY A 6 13.83 6.02 -3.58
N LEU A 7 13.33 5.33 -2.56
CA LEU A 7 12.50 5.95 -1.52
C LEU A 7 13.38 6.51 -0.40
N PRO A 8 13.07 7.69 0.15
CA PRO A 8 13.81 8.24 1.29
C PRO A 8 13.61 7.35 2.53
N SER A 9 14.46 7.53 3.55
CA SER A 9 14.36 6.74 4.79
C SER A 9 13.10 7.01 5.61
N ASP A 10 12.50 8.18 5.39
CA ASP A 10 11.29 8.64 6.07
C ASP A 10 10.35 9.21 5.00
N TYR A 11 9.15 8.65 4.89
CA TYR A 11 8.15 9.07 3.92
C TYR A 11 6.73 8.79 4.43
N THR A 12 5.75 9.35 3.74
CA THR A 12 4.35 9.03 3.98
C THR A 12 3.64 8.83 2.65
N ILE A 13 2.99 7.68 2.51
CA ILE A 13 2.09 7.41 1.39
C ILE A 13 0.66 7.67 1.85
N THR A 14 -0.09 8.45 1.08
CA THR A 14 -1.46 8.82 1.41
C THR A 14 -2.43 8.37 0.33
N PHE A 15 -3.48 7.68 0.73
CA PHE A 15 -4.58 7.26 -0.15
C PHE A 15 -5.90 7.79 0.37
N LEU A 16 -6.75 8.25 -0.54
CA LEU A 16 -8.18 8.41 -0.29
C LEU A 16 -8.90 7.38 -1.17
N PHE A 17 -9.49 6.36 -0.56
CA PHE A 17 -10.08 5.24 -1.30
C PHE A 17 -11.33 4.71 -0.63
N ARG A 18 -12.07 3.89 -1.37
CA ARG A 18 -13.27 3.18 -0.92
C ARG A 18 -13.24 1.77 -1.51
N ILE A 19 -13.42 0.76 -0.68
CA ILE A 19 -13.56 -0.64 -1.13
C ILE A 19 -15.04 -0.92 -1.36
N LEU A 20 -15.40 -1.33 -2.57
CA LEU A 20 -16.78 -1.63 -2.92
C LEU A 20 -17.17 -3.06 -2.48
N PRO A 21 -18.47 -3.33 -2.24
CA PRO A 21 -18.93 -4.66 -1.85
C PRO A 21 -18.59 -5.78 -2.85
N ASP A 22 -18.45 -5.45 -4.13
CA ASP A 22 -18.10 -6.34 -5.22
C ASP A 22 -16.58 -6.48 -5.45
N THR A 23 -15.76 -5.72 -4.72
CA THR A 23 -14.30 -5.91 -4.73
C THR A 23 -13.99 -7.36 -4.27
N PRO A 24 -13.14 -8.11 -5.01
CA PRO A 24 -12.79 -9.47 -4.66
C PRO A 24 -12.33 -9.62 -3.20
N GLN A 25 -12.57 -10.79 -2.60
CA GLN A 25 -12.09 -11.09 -1.25
C GLN A 25 -10.58 -11.43 -1.23
N GLU A 26 -10.00 -11.72 -2.40
CA GLU A 26 -8.58 -12.01 -2.53
C GLU A 26 -7.72 -10.77 -2.21
N PRO A 27 -6.55 -10.95 -1.55
CA PRO A 27 -5.64 -9.84 -1.28
C PRO A 27 -5.11 -9.17 -2.55
N PHE A 28 -5.03 -7.86 -2.51
CA PHE A 28 -4.47 -7.03 -3.59
C PHE A 28 -3.56 -5.94 -3.02
N ALA A 29 -2.55 -5.55 -3.79
CA ALA A 29 -1.74 -4.38 -3.51
C ALA A 29 -2.59 -3.14 -3.80
N LEU A 30 -2.91 -2.36 -2.77
CA LEU A 30 -3.43 -1.01 -2.98
C LEU A 30 -2.40 -0.19 -3.78
N TRP A 31 -1.12 -0.41 -3.45
CA TRP A 31 0.04 0.20 -4.08
C TRP A 31 1.25 -0.70 -3.89
N GLU A 32 2.09 -0.81 -4.91
CA GLU A 32 3.42 -1.42 -4.80
C GLU A 32 4.38 -0.88 -5.87
N ILE A 33 5.68 -0.98 -5.59
CA ILE A 33 6.76 -0.79 -6.58
C ILE A 33 7.33 -2.16 -6.91
N LEU A 34 7.48 -2.43 -8.20
CA LEU A 34 8.06 -3.64 -8.76
C LEU A 34 9.44 -3.35 -9.36
N ASN A 35 10.34 -4.33 -9.41
CA ASN A 35 11.56 -4.25 -10.23
C ASN A 35 11.25 -4.51 -11.73
N GLU A 36 12.27 -4.42 -12.60
CA GLU A 36 12.17 -4.75 -14.02
C GLU A 36 11.68 -6.19 -14.31
N GLN A 37 11.85 -7.10 -13.34
CA GLN A 37 11.38 -8.49 -13.41
C GLN A 37 9.94 -8.66 -12.89
N TYR A 38 9.24 -7.56 -12.59
CA TYR A 38 7.87 -7.52 -12.05
C TYR A 38 7.73 -8.13 -10.65
N GLU A 39 8.83 -8.24 -9.91
CA GLU A 39 8.88 -8.70 -8.52
C GLU A 39 8.66 -7.52 -7.57
N PRO A 40 7.81 -7.67 -6.55
CA PRO A 40 7.45 -6.58 -5.65
C PRO A 40 8.59 -6.25 -4.67
N LEU A 41 8.97 -4.97 -4.59
CA LEU A 41 10.03 -4.46 -3.72
C LEU A 41 9.50 -3.83 -2.43
N VAL A 42 8.37 -3.14 -2.52
CA VAL A 42 7.73 -2.46 -1.39
C VAL A 42 6.26 -2.23 -1.73
N GLY A 43 5.38 -2.31 -0.74
CA GLY A 43 3.96 -2.11 -1.02
C GLY A 43 3.04 -2.16 0.20
N VAL A 44 1.78 -1.83 -0.07
CA VAL A 44 0.66 -1.87 0.86
C VAL A 44 -0.39 -2.82 0.30
N ILE A 45 -0.65 -3.91 1.02
CA ILE A 45 -1.62 -4.93 0.65
C ILE A 45 -2.87 -4.78 1.53
N LEU A 46 -4.03 -4.85 0.89
CA LEU A 46 -5.32 -4.97 1.56
C LEU A 46 -5.82 -6.40 1.36
N ASP A 47 -6.04 -7.10 2.46
CA ASP A 47 -6.73 -8.39 2.46
C ASP A 47 -8.20 -8.13 2.79
N ASN A 48 -9.06 -8.13 1.76
CA ASN A 48 -10.48 -7.92 1.95
C ASN A 48 -11.11 -9.10 2.71
N GLY A 49 -10.75 -10.35 2.41
CA GLY A 49 -11.28 -11.52 3.11
C GLY A 49 -10.91 -11.54 4.60
N GLY A 50 -9.64 -11.31 4.91
CA GLY A 50 -9.10 -11.27 6.28
C GLY A 50 -9.34 -9.95 7.02
N LYS A 51 -9.70 -8.89 6.29
CA LYS A 51 -9.88 -7.51 6.79
C LYS A 51 -8.62 -6.97 7.48
N THR A 52 -7.48 -7.16 6.84
CA THR A 52 -6.16 -6.72 7.33
C THR A 52 -5.44 -5.83 6.33
N LEU A 53 -4.59 -4.94 6.83
CA LEU A 53 -3.69 -4.11 6.04
C LEU A 53 -2.26 -4.55 6.31
N THR A 54 -1.48 -4.80 5.28
CA THR A 54 -0.09 -5.24 5.40
C THR A 54 0.84 -4.28 4.67
N PHE A 55 1.88 -3.81 5.35
CA PHE A 55 3.02 -3.14 4.71
C PHE A 55 4.17 -4.13 4.58
N PHE A 56 4.83 -4.16 3.43
CA PHE A 56 6.00 -5.00 3.20
C PHE A 56 7.10 -4.20 2.49
N ASN A 57 8.35 -4.59 2.74
CA ASN A 57 9.53 -4.07 2.06
C ASN A 57 10.70 -5.05 2.19
N TYR A 58 11.80 -4.76 1.48
CA TYR A 58 13.10 -5.37 1.74
C TYR A 58 13.92 -4.48 2.68
N ASP A 59 14.59 -5.09 3.67
CA ASP A 59 15.49 -4.37 4.56
C ASP A 59 16.89 -4.16 3.94
N TYR A 60 17.77 -3.45 4.64
CA TYR A 60 19.12 -3.13 4.16
C TYR A 60 20.02 -4.36 3.90
N LYS A 61 19.62 -5.55 4.38
CA LYS A 61 20.31 -6.82 4.10
C LYS A 61 19.75 -7.54 2.88
N GLY A 62 18.64 -7.04 2.32
CA GLY A 62 17.89 -7.73 1.28
C GLY A 62 16.94 -8.80 1.84
N ASP A 63 16.63 -8.77 3.13
CA ASP A 63 15.65 -9.67 3.73
C ASP A 63 14.23 -9.11 3.54
N PHE A 64 13.31 -9.96 3.06
CA PHE A 64 11.90 -9.60 2.95
C PHE A 64 11.28 -9.49 4.35
N GLN A 65 10.65 -8.34 4.65
CA GLN A 65 9.94 -8.11 5.89
C GLN A 65 8.52 -7.64 5.64
N THR A 66 7.64 -7.94 6.60
CA THR A 66 6.23 -7.60 6.54
C THR A 66 5.68 -7.28 7.92
N VAL A 67 4.77 -6.31 7.99
CA VAL A 67 4.01 -5.97 9.19
C VAL A 67 2.53 -5.88 8.86
N THR A 68 1.73 -6.69 9.54
CA THR A 68 0.28 -6.75 9.36
C THR A 68 -0.44 -6.03 10.49
N PHE A 69 -1.37 -5.14 10.12
CA PHE A 69 -2.24 -4.38 11.00
C PHE A 69 -3.66 -4.96 10.93
N GLU A 70 -4.29 -5.07 12.09
CA GLU A 70 -5.62 -5.65 12.28
C GLU A 70 -6.36 -4.89 13.39
N GLY A 71 -7.61 -5.26 13.63
CA GLY A 71 -8.45 -4.65 14.67
C GLY A 71 -9.52 -3.69 14.12
N PRO A 72 -10.35 -3.09 15.00
CA PRO A 72 -11.54 -2.35 14.61
C PRO A 72 -11.26 -1.18 13.66
N GLU A 73 -10.20 -0.41 13.93
CA GLU A 73 -9.82 0.75 13.12
C GLU A 73 -9.33 0.36 11.72
N ILE A 74 -8.74 -0.83 11.55
CA ILE A 74 -8.37 -1.35 10.24
C ILE A 74 -9.60 -1.90 9.53
N ARG A 75 -10.44 -2.69 10.22
CA ARG A 75 -11.63 -3.32 9.63
C ARG A 75 -12.59 -2.31 9.00
N LYS A 76 -12.68 -1.09 9.55
CA LYS A 76 -13.60 -0.06 9.05
C LYS A 76 -13.40 0.27 7.56
N ILE A 77 -12.17 0.18 7.04
CA ILE A 77 -11.84 0.55 5.65
C ILE A 77 -12.45 -0.37 4.59
N PHE A 78 -12.98 -1.52 5.00
CA PHE A 78 -13.50 -2.57 4.13
C PHE A 78 -15.03 -2.59 4.02
N TYR A 79 -15.73 -1.56 4.52
CA TYR A 79 -17.20 -1.52 4.57
C TYR A 79 -17.84 -0.44 3.67
N GLY A 80 -17.26 -0.14 2.51
CA GLY A 80 -17.96 0.63 1.47
C GLY A 80 -17.93 2.16 1.59
N SER A 81 -17.33 2.70 2.65
CA SER A 81 -17.14 4.15 2.83
C SER A 81 -15.78 4.61 2.31
N PHE A 82 -15.65 5.92 2.04
CA PHE A 82 -14.33 6.51 1.77
C PHE A 82 -13.53 6.63 3.06
N HIS A 83 -12.25 6.30 2.97
CA HIS A 83 -11.29 6.42 4.06
C HIS A 83 -10.00 7.06 3.57
N LYS A 84 -9.44 7.94 4.41
CA LYS A 84 -8.10 8.51 4.20
C LYS A 84 -7.09 7.70 4.98
N LEU A 85 -6.20 7.00 4.28
CA LEU A 85 -5.14 6.20 4.84
C LEU A 85 -3.81 6.94 4.67
N HIS A 86 -3.05 7.09 5.75
CA HIS A 86 -1.63 7.41 5.72
C HIS A 86 -0.83 6.22 6.19
N VAL A 87 0.15 5.81 5.39
CA VAL A 87 1.20 4.85 5.77
C VAL A 87 2.46 5.67 6.00
N VAL A 88 2.77 5.91 7.26
CA VAL A 88 3.91 6.73 7.70
C VAL A 88 5.08 5.80 8.00
N ILE A 89 6.13 5.90 7.20
CA ILE A 89 7.33 5.09 7.32
C ILE A 89 8.45 5.95 7.90
N SER A 90 9.05 5.46 8.99
CA SER A 90 10.32 5.95 9.51
C SER A 90 11.40 4.90 9.35
N LYS A 91 12.64 5.25 9.67
CA LYS A 91 13.77 4.29 9.69
C LYS A 91 13.51 2.99 10.45
N THR A 92 12.66 3.01 11.47
CA THR A 92 12.47 1.87 12.37
C THR A 92 11.01 1.52 12.62
N THR A 93 10.06 2.29 12.09
CA THR A 93 8.63 2.05 12.34
C THR A 93 7.78 2.26 11.10
N ALA A 94 6.72 1.46 10.99
CA ALA A 94 5.61 1.67 10.09
C ALA A 94 4.37 1.99 10.93
N LYS A 95 3.74 3.12 10.64
CA LYS A 95 2.55 3.61 11.34
C LYS A 95 1.39 3.80 10.37
N ILE A 96 0.21 3.39 10.80
CA ILE A 96 -1.03 3.50 10.05
C ILE A 96 -1.92 4.54 10.72
N ILE A 97 -2.33 5.55 9.96
CA ILE A 97 -3.31 6.56 10.38
C ILE A 97 -4.50 6.48 9.43
N ILE A 98 -5.71 6.30 9.95
CA ILE A 98 -6.94 6.21 9.17
C ILE A 98 -7.93 7.26 9.67
N ASP A 99 -8.38 8.12 8.76
CA ASP A 99 -9.29 9.24 9.05
C ASP A 99 -8.78 10.12 10.20
N CYS A 100 -7.49 10.47 10.13
CA CYS A 100 -6.76 11.26 11.12
C CYS A 100 -6.62 10.61 12.51
N LYS A 101 -6.87 9.30 12.64
CA LYS A 101 -6.68 8.55 13.89
C LYS A 101 -5.60 7.49 13.73
N GLU A 102 -4.68 7.41 14.68
CA GLU A 102 -3.69 6.33 14.71
C GLU A 102 -4.40 4.98 14.89
N ALA A 103 -4.19 4.08 13.93
CA ALA A 103 -4.74 2.73 13.94
C ALA A 103 -3.73 1.68 14.42
N GLY A 104 -2.43 1.99 14.33
CA GLY A 104 -1.37 1.19 14.91
C GLY A 104 0.03 1.59 14.44
N GLU A 105 1.04 1.16 15.19
CA GLU A 105 2.46 1.35 14.89
C GLU A 105 3.21 0.04 15.13
N LYS A 106 4.10 -0.34 14.22
CA LYS A 106 4.90 -1.56 14.30
C LYS A 106 6.36 -1.25 13.98
N THR A 107 7.27 -1.91 14.67
CA THR A 107 8.70 -1.84 14.37
C THR A 107 9.02 -2.55 13.06
N ILE A 108 9.92 -1.97 12.28
CA ILE A 108 10.48 -2.52 11.05
C ILE A 108 12.00 -2.36 11.08
N ASN A 109 12.71 -3.17 10.31
CA ASN A 109 14.14 -2.95 10.06
C ASN A 109 14.31 -1.79 9.07
N ALA A 110 15.46 -1.11 9.16
CA ALA A 110 15.82 -0.07 8.20
C ALA A 110 15.70 -0.60 6.76
N ALA A 111 14.95 0.13 5.94
CA ALA A 111 14.71 -0.25 4.55
C ALA A 111 16.01 -0.25 3.73
N GLY A 112 16.12 -1.22 2.81
CA GLY A 112 17.11 -1.17 1.74
C GLY A 112 16.68 -0.18 0.66
N ASN A 113 17.59 0.11 -0.27
CA ASN A 113 17.21 0.88 -1.44
C ASN A 113 16.36 0.03 -2.40
N ILE A 114 15.43 0.66 -3.12
CA ILE A 114 14.67 0.02 -4.19
C ILE A 114 15.34 0.27 -5.53
N SER A 115 15.07 -0.58 -6.52
CA SER A 115 15.53 -0.33 -7.88
C SER A 115 14.77 0.84 -8.51
N SER A 116 15.48 1.67 -9.29
CA SER A 116 14.90 2.85 -9.96
C SER A 116 14.29 2.54 -11.33
N ASP A 117 14.58 1.37 -11.87
CA ASP A 117 14.23 0.91 -13.22
C ASP A 117 12.87 0.19 -13.31
N GLY A 118 12.22 0.04 -12.17
CA GLY A 118 10.96 -0.61 -11.99
C GLY A 118 9.71 0.20 -12.39
N ILE A 119 8.55 -0.31 -11.96
CA ILE A 119 7.25 0.35 -12.16
C ILE A 119 6.47 0.44 -10.85
N GLU A 120 5.68 1.50 -10.72
CA GLU A 120 4.72 1.67 -9.62
C GLU A 120 3.33 1.28 -10.11
N VAL A 121 2.63 0.42 -9.36
CA VAL A 121 1.32 -0.14 -9.76
C VAL A 121 0.31 -0.03 -8.63
N LEU A 122 -0.97 0.07 -9.00
CA LEU A 122 -2.11 0.11 -8.10
C LEU A 122 -3.05 -1.07 -8.41
N GLY A 123 -3.65 -1.65 -7.37
CA GLY A 123 -4.71 -2.65 -7.50
C GLY A 123 -4.27 -4.03 -8.01
N ARG A 124 -2.97 -4.36 -8.02
CA ARG A 124 -2.47 -5.65 -8.50
C ARG A 124 -2.83 -6.79 -7.54
N MET A 125 -3.35 -7.90 -8.04
CA MET A 125 -3.72 -9.05 -7.19
C MET A 125 -2.48 -9.80 -6.69
N VAL A 126 -2.43 -10.17 -5.40
CA VAL A 126 -1.23 -10.83 -4.82
C VAL A 126 -0.98 -12.22 -5.44
N ARG A 127 -2.03 -12.93 -5.84
CA ARG A 127 -1.92 -14.27 -6.43
C ARG A 127 -1.53 -14.27 -7.92
N SER A 128 -1.50 -13.12 -8.58
CA SER A 128 -1.16 -13.03 -10.01
C SER A 128 0.32 -12.77 -10.28
N ARG A 129 1.22 -13.04 -9.32
CA ARG A 129 2.68 -12.86 -9.47
C ARG A 129 3.24 -13.78 -10.58
N GLY A 130 3.13 -13.33 -11.84
CA GLY A 130 3.53 -14.02 -13.07
C GLY A 130 3.06 -13.25 -14.32
N PRO A 131 3.33 -13.72 -15.56
CA PRO A 131 3.07 -12.98 -16.81
C PRO A 131 1.59 -12.69 -17.12
N ARG A 132 0.65 -13.22 -16.33
CA ARG A 132 -0.79 -12.96 -16.42
C ARG A 132 -1.22 -12.25 -15.16
N ASP A 133 -0.99 -10.95 -15.14
CA ASP A 133 -1.43 -10.09 -14.05
C ASP A 133 -2.95 -9.94 -14.06
N ASN A 134 -3.56 -10.16 -12.90
CA ASN A 134 -4.94 -9.80 -12.64
C ASN A 134 -4.93 -8.58 -11.71
N SER A 135 -5.93 -7.71 -11.84
CA SER A 135 -6.12 -6.56 -10.99
C SER A 135 -7.48 -6.61 -10.30
N ALA A 136 -7.56 -6.00 -9.12
CA ALA A 136 -8.83 -5.55 -8.59
C ALA A 136 -9.39 -4.46 -9.53
N PRO A 137 -10.71 -4.31 -9.67
CA PRO A 137 -11.30 -3.15 -10.34
C PRO A 137 -10.82 -1.86 -9.64
N VAL A 138 -10.19 -0.96 -10.40
CA VAL A 138 -9.69 0.33 -9.91
C VAL A 138 -10.28 1.44 -10.75
N ASP A 139 -11.00 2.35 -10.10
CA ASP A 139 -11.44 3.61 -10.68
C ASP A 139 -10.68 4.77 -10.04
N LEU A 140 -10.05 5.60 -10.87
CA LEU A 140 -9.36 6.80 -10.42
C LEU A 140 -10.32 7.99 -10.50
N VAL A 141 -10.52 8.67 -9.37
CA VAL A 141 -11.29 9.91 -9.30
C VAL A 141 -10.31 11.06 -9.09
N ALA A 142 -10.25 11.99 -10.02
CA ALA A 142 -9.54 13.25 -9.81
C ALA A 142 -10.42 14.17 -8.98
N GLU A 143 -9.88 14.76 -7.91
CA GLU A 143 -10.53 15.91 -7.27
C GLU A 143 -10.45 17.09 -8.24
N GLY A 144 -11.53 17.30 -8.99
CA GLY A 144 -11.73 18.55 -9.72
C GLY A 144 -11.98 19.68 -8.73
N GLU A 145 -11.35 20.82 -8.95
CA GLU A 145 -11.72 22.06 -8.27
C GLU A 145 -13.24 22.24 -8.40
N LEU A 146 -13.93 22.39 -7.27
CA LEU A 146 -15.31 22.84 -7.29
C LEU A 146 -15.30 24.25 -7.91
N PRO A 147 -16.04 24.51 -9.00
CA PRO A 147 -16.11 25.86 -9.51
C PRO A 147 -16.85 26.74 -8.50
N GLY A 148 -16.13 27.70 -7.90
CA GLY A 148 -16.71 28.87 -7.26
C GLY A 148 -16.36 29.07 -5.78
N TRP A 149 -15.21 29.70 -5.52
CA TRP A 149 -15.04 30.85 -4.64
C TRP A 149 -14.08 31.83 -5.30
#